data_AF-A0A1I4J6R3-F1
#
_entry.id   AF-A0A1I4J6R3-F1
#
_cell.length_a   1.000
_cell.length_b   1.000
_cell.length_c   1.000
_cell.angle_alpha   90.00
_cell.angle_beta   90.00
_cell.angle_gamma   90.00
#
_symmetry.space_group_name_H-M   'P 1'
#
loop_
_entity.id
_entity.type
_entity.pdbx_description
1 polymer ?
#
loop_
_entity_poly.entity_id
_entity_poly.type
_entity_poly.pdbx_seq_one_letter_code
_entity_poly.pdbx_strand_id
1 'polypeptide(L)'
;MKKQLIYFDEYEYNTAKKQLVQFVERVNRAIPIITEIEPVNEEMILQITDNSDYIKKIRYNEKIQMYCDQFMIPRSSVTFEKHEFIFKLANAAIQYLYRAKEIIGGLSYINSYLLKDKYFVIENNIVTITPDTDKKLRERFTYYAETEKEKKAFDLIQDIISNLNELKEMTGAGTTEIEKLYNFDYYGNKKYKINIKNFKQISK
;
A
#
# COMPACT_ATOMS: atom_id res chain seq x y z
N MET A 1 -22.67 2.51 -21.70
CA MET A 1 -23.53 1.66 -20.83
C MET A 1 -23.48 2.20 -19.41
N LYS A 2 -24.62 2.26 -18.70
CA LYS A 2 -24.72 2.86 -17.37
C LYS A 2 -24.29 1.81 -16.32
N LYS A 3 -23.18 2.05 -15.62
CA LYS A 3 -22.75 1.21 -14.49
C LYS A 3 -23.85 1.17 -13.42
N GLN A 4 -24.17 -0.01 -12.93
CA GLN A 4 -25.15 -0.18 -11.86
C GLN A 4 -24.42 -0.52 -10.57
N LEU A 5 -24.68 0.22 -9.50
CA LEU A 5 -24.11 -0.07 -8.19
C LEU A 5 -24.60 -1.44 -7.72
N ILE A 6 -23.67 -2.29 -7.31
CA ILE A 6 -23.95 -3.62 -6.75
C ILE A 6 -23.66 -3.62 -5.25
N TYR A 7 -22.46 -3.19 -4.86
CA TYR A 7 -21.99 -3.28 -3.48
C TYR A 7 -20.99 -2.16 -3.18
N PHE A 8 -21.02 -1.65 -1.96
CA PHE A 8 -20.02 -0.74 -1.44
C PHE A 8 -19.43 -1.34 -0.17
N ASP A 9 -18.13 -1.59 -0.18
CA ASP A 9 -17.40 -2.11 0.98
C ASP A 9 -17.04 -0.95 1.92
N GLU A 10 -17.99 -0.61 2.78
CA GLU A 10 -17.84 0.49 3.73
C GLU A 10 -16.73 0.23 4.76
N TYR A 11 -16.53 -1.04 5.15
CA TYR A 11 -15.52 -1.42 6.14
C TYR A 11 -14.11 -1.20 5.60
N GLU A 12 -13.81 -1.75 4.42
CA GLU A 12 -12.51 -1.58 3.77
C GLU A 12 -12.26 -0.13 3.38
N TYR A 13 -13.29 0.58 2.91
CA TYR A 13 -13.22 2.02 2.64
C TYR A 13 -12.79 2.83 3.87
N ASN A 14 -13.45 2.63 5.01
CA ASN A 14 -13.13 3.35 6.25
C ASN A 14 -11.74 2.96 6.79
N THR A 15 -11.38 1.69 6.66
CA THR A 15 -10.05 1.18 7.04
C THR A 15 -8.96 1.83 6.20
N ALA A 16 -9.11 1.86 4.88
CA ALA A 16 -8.18 2.50 3.96
C ALA A 16 -8.03 4.00 4.24
N LYS A 17 -9.15 4.69 4.48
CA LYS A 17 -9.14 6.13 4.82
C LYS A 17 -8.34 6.39 6.09
N LYS A 18 -8.54 5.61 7.14
CA LYS A 18 -7.79 5.72 8.40
C LYS A 18 -6.29 5.44 8.21
N GLN A 19 -5.96 4.40 7.44
CA GLN A 19 -4.57 4.03 7.17
C GLN A 19 -3.83 5.12 6.37
N LEU A 20 -4.51 5.74 5.40
CA LEU A 20 -3.95 6.86 4.64
C LEU A 20 -3.64 8.06 5.54
N VAL A 21 -4.55 8.45 6.43
CA VAL A 21 -4.33 9.54 7.40
C VAL A 21 -3.12 9.23 8.28
N GLN A 22 -3.07 8.03 8.86
CA GLN A 22 -1.94 7.60 9.70
C GLN A 22 -0.62 7.52 8.94
N PHE A 23 -0.66 7.17 7.64
CA PHE A 23 0.52 7.18 6.79
C PHE A 23 1.02 8.62 6.58
N VAL A 24 0.14 9.53 6.17
CA VAL A 24 0.49 10.95 5.98
C VAL A 24 1.05 11.58 7.25
N GLU A 25 0.46 11.31 8.41
CA GLU A 25 0.98 11.77 9.71
C GLU A 25 2.39 11.25 10.00
N ARG A 26 2.65 9.97 9.70
CA ARG A 26 3.98 9.37 9.88
C ARG A 26 5.01 9.97 8.93
N VAL A 27 4.65 10.19 7.66
CA VAL A 27 5.55 10.85 6.70
C VAL A 27 5.85 12.29 7.14
N ASN A 28 4.83 13.05 7.55
CA ASN A 28 5.03 14.41 8.07
C ASN A 28 5.96 14.45 9.30
N ARG A 29 5.91 13.44 10.18
CA ARG A 29 6.87 13.32 11.30
C ARG A 29 8.29 13.00 10.86
N ALA A 30 8.46 12.29 9.74
CA ALA A 30 9.76 11.91 9.21
C ALA A 30 10.40 13.01 8.35
N ILE A 31 9.61 13.88 7.71
CA ILE A 31 10.11 14.91 6.80
C ILE A 31 11.23 15.77 7.41
N PRO A 32 11.10 16.33 8.63
CA PRO A 32 12.15 17.18 9.20
C PRO A 32 13.53 16.52 9.22
N ILE A 33 13.57 15.21 9.53
CA ILE A 33 14.81 14.40 9.59
C ILE A 33 15.46 14.27 8.20
N ILE A 34 14.66 14.27 7.14
CA ILE A 34 15.14 14.11 5.77
C ILE A 34 15.55 15.47 5.18
N THR A 35 14.74 16.51 5.41
CA THR A 35 14.93 17.84 4.82
C THR A 35 16.13 18.60 5.39
N GLU A 36 16.64 18.21 6.55
CA GLU A 36 17.94 18.68 7.05
C GLU A 36 19.10 18.35 6.08
N ILE A 37 18.93 17.34 5.23
CA ILE A 37 19.96 16.84 4.32
C ILE A 37 19.61 17.07 2.85
N GLU A 38 18.38 16.78 2.42
CA GLU A 38 17.98 16.90 1.02
C GLU A 38 16.46 17.15 0.83
N PRO A 39 16.03 17.75 -0.30
CA PRO A 39 14.62 17.95 -0.60
C PRO A 39 13.85 16.62 -0.68
N VAL A 40 12.67 16.57 -0.06
CA VAL A 40 11.82 15.38 -0.06
C VAL A 40 10.85 15.41 -1.24
N ASN A 41 10.73 14.29 -1.94
CA ASN A 41 9.71 14.07 -2.96
C ASN A 41 8.98 12.72 -2.74
N GLU A 42 7.89 12.51 -3.48
CA GLU A 42 7.04 11.32 -3.37
C GLU A 42 7.80 10.02 -3.67
N GLU A 43 8.68 10.03 -4.68
CA GLU A 43 9.49 8.89 -5.08
C GLU A 43 10.48 8.47 -3.98
N MET A 44 11.09 9.43 -3.31
CA MET A 44 12.00 9.16 -2.19
C MET A 44 11.26 8.50 -1.03
N ILE A 45 10.08 8.99 -0.66
CA ILE A 45 9.25 8.37 0.39
C ILE A 45 8.88 6.94 0.00
N LEU A 46 8.52 6.72 -1.26
CA LEU A 46 8.28 5.38 -1.82
C LEU A 46 9.49 4.46 -1.66
N GLN A 47 10.66 4.91 -2.09
CA GLN A 47 11.87 4.09 -2.05
C GLN A 47 12.32 3.78 -0.61
N ILE A 48 12.15 4.71 0.33
CA ILE A 48 12.42 4.49 1.77
C ILE A 48 11.49 3.41 2.35
N THR A 49 10.21 3.44 1.98
CA THR A 49 9.17 2.59 2.56
C THR A 49 9.10 1.19 1.94
N ASP A 50 9.21 1.09 0.62
CA ASP A 50 8.97 -0.14 -0.15
C ASP A 50 10.22 -1.04 -0.22
N ASN A 51 11.43 -0.46 -0.19
CA ASN A 51 12.66 -1.23 -0.43
C ASN A 51 13.79 -0.95 0.57
N SER A 52 14.37 -2.01 1.15
CA SER A 52 15.58 -1.85 1.97
C SER A 52 16.84 -1.63 1.13
N ASP A 53 16.85 -2.05 -0.14
CA ASP A 53 17.98 -1.92 -1.06
C ASP A 53 18.20 -0.46 -1.50
N TYR A 54 17.18 0.40 -1.50
CA TYR A 54 17.39 1.82 -1.77
C TYR A 54 18.37 2.43 -0.78
N ILE A 55 18.13 2.22 0.53
CA ILE A 55 19.01 2.74 1.57
C ILE A 55 20.33 1.95 1.61
N LYS A 56 20.27 0.61 1.63
CA LYS A 56 21.43 -0.28 1.81
C LYS A 56 22.40 -0.31 0.64
N LYS A 57 21.91 -0.14 -0.59
CA LYS A 57 22.72 -0.27 -1.82
C LYS A 57 22.82 1.05 -2.56
N ILE A 58 21.71 1.71 -2.87
CA ILE A 58 21.74 2.88 -3.75
C ILE A 58 22.35 4.07 -2.99
N ARG A 59 21.69 4.53 -1.93
CA ARG A 59 22.15 5.68 -1.13
C ARG A 59 23.50 5.43 -0.47
N TYR A 60 23.73 4.21 0.01
CA TYR A 60 25.02 3.84 0.56
C TYR A 60 26.17 3.96 -0.46
N ASN A 61 26.00 3.42 -1.67
CA ASN A 61 27.04 3.52 -2.70
C ASN A 61 27.23 4.94 -3.22
N GLU A 62 26.17 5.74 -3.31
CA GLU A 62 26.27 7.17 -3.64
C GLU A 62 27.11 7.93 -2.61
N LYS A 63 26.92 7.64 -1.31
CA LYS A 63 27.76 8.23 -0.25
C LYS A 63 29.20 7.72 -0.31
N ILE A 64 29.43 6.45 -0.61
CA ILE A 64 30.79 5.93 -0.86
C ILE A 64 31.45 6.72 -2.00
N GLN A 65 30.77 6.88 -3.14
CA GLN A 65 31.30 7.62 -4.29
C GLN A 65 31.62 9.08 -3.93
N MET A 66 30.69 9.77 -3.25
CA MET A 66 30.89 11.13 -2.78
C MET A 66 32.16 11.28 -1.92
N TYR A 67 32.39 10.36 -0.97
CA TYR A 67 33.60 10.38 -0.15
C TYR A 67 34.86 9.99 -0.94
N CYS A 68 34.77 9.05 -1.89
CA CYS A 68 35.88 8.74 -2.80
C CYS A 68 36.35 10.00 -3.53
N ASP A 69 35.40 10.76 -4.09
CA ASP A 69 35.68 12.00 -4.81
C ASP A 69 36.27 13.07 -3.88
N GLN A 70 35.70 13.23 -2.67
CA GLN A 70 36.19 14.16 -1.65
C GLN A 70 37.64 13.90 -1.23
N PHE A 71 38.03 12.63 -1.12
CA PHE A 71 39.39 12.22 -0.74
C PHE A 71 40.31 11.97 -1.94
N MET A 72 39.84 12.22 -3.17
CA MET A 72 40.58 11.98 -4.42
C MET A 72 41.06 10.53 -4.57
N ILE A 73 40.27 9.56 -4.11
CA ILE A 73 40.57 8.13 -4.21
C ILE A 73 39.73 7.51 -5.32
N PRO A 74 40.32 6.84 -6.34
CA PRO A 74 39.56 6.20 -7.40
C PRO A 74 38.62 5.13 -6.84
N ARG A 75 37.34 5.18 -7.18
CA ARG A 75 36.32 4.24 -6.69
C ARG A 75 36.69 2.76 -6.90
N SER A 76 37.37 2.44 -8.00
CA SER A 76 37.84 1.10 -8.35
C SER A 76 38.93 0.55 -7.41
N SER A 77 39.62 1.43 -6.69
CA SER A 77 40.68 1.09 -5.73
C SER A 77 40.21 1.01 -4.27
N VAL A 78 38.97 1.42 -4.00
CA VAL A 78 38.40 1.46 -2.64
C VAL A 78 37.96 0.06 -2.20
N THR A 79 38.66 -0.47 -1.21
CA THR A 79 38.30 -1.68 -0.45
C THR A 79 38.12 -1.36 1.03
N PHE A 80 37.37 -2.21 1.73
CA PHE A 80 37.08 -2.05 3.15
C PHE A 80 38.35 -2.09 4.01
N GLU A 81 39.29 -2.98 3.68
CA GLU A 81 40.54 -3.18 4.44
C GLU A 81 41.43 -1.94 4.43
N LYS A 82 41.47 -1.22 3.30
CA LYS A 82 42.35 -0.06 3.11
C LYS A 82 41.67 1.26 3.46
N HIS A 83 40.34 1.34 3.31
CA HIS A 83 39.59 2.59 3.39
C HIS A 83 38.34 2.45 4.26
N GLU A 84 38.44 1.71 5.36
CA GLU A 84 37.33 1.44 6.28
C GLU A 84 36.56 2.72 6.66
N PHE A 85 37.27 3.83 6.83
CA PHE A 85 36.69 5.14 7.16
C PHE A 85 35.66 5.61 6.12
N ILE A 86 35.86 5.36 4.82
CA ILE A 86 34.90 5.73 3.75
C ILE A 86 33.59 4.98 3.95
N PHE A 87 33.66 3.68 4.23
CA PHE A 87 32.48 2.83 4.44
C PHE A 87 31.76 3.21 5.74
N LYS A 88 32.49 3.48 6.81
CA LYS A 88 31.92 3.96 8.09
C LYS A 88 31.23 5.31 7.93
N LEU A 89 31.86 6.27 7.25
CA LEU A 89 31.28 7.57 6.96
C LEU A 89 30.03 7.45 6.09
N ALA A 90 30.08 6.64 5.02
CA ALA A 90 28.93 6.38 4.17
C ALA A 90 27.76 5.76 4.95
N ASN A 91 28.04 4.82 5.85
CA ASN A 91 27.01 4.19 6.67
C ASN A 91 26.41 5.18 7.68
N ALA A 92 27.23 6.01 8.32
CA ALA A 92 26.76 7.07 9.20
C ALA A 92 25.89 8.08 8.45
N ALA A 93 26.31 8.47 7.24
CA ALA A 93 25.64 9.45 6.39
C ALA A 93 24.26 9.02 5.89
N ILE A 94 23.87 7.74 6.03
CA ILE A 94 22.54 7.25 5.63
C ILE A 94 21.65 6.88 6.83
N GLN A 95 22.12 7.01 8.07
CA GLN A 95 21.34 6.60 9.27
C GLN A 95 20.03 7.37 9.42
N TYR A 96 19.98 8.63 8.99
CA TYR A 96 18.76 9.43 9.01
C TYR A 96 17.64 8.82 8.15
N LEU A 97 17.97 8.13 7.05
CA LEU A 97 16.99 7.44 6.20
C LEU A 97 16.43 6.19 6.88
N TYR A 98 17.25 5.46 7.65
CA TYR A 98 16.75 4.34 8.45
C TYR A 98 15.82 4.84 9.56
N ARG A 99 16.18 5.92 10.24
CA ARG A 99 15.32 6.56 11.24
C ARG A 99 14.00 7.04 10.63
N ALA A 100 14.06 7.67 9.45
CA ALA A 100 12.85 8.04 8.71
C ALA A 100 12.01 6.81 8.35
N LYS A 101 12.62 5.72 7.87
CA LYS A 101 11.94 4.46 7.59
C LYS A 101 11.26 3.86 8.83
N GLU A 102 11.89 3.92 9.99
CA GLU A 102 11.30 3.44 11.25
C GLU A 102 10.06 4.26 11.64
N ILE A 103 10.11 5.59 11.48
CA ILE A 103 8.98 6.47 11.78
C ILE A 103 7.83 6.26 10.78
N ILE A 104 8.16 6.18 9.49
CA ILE A 104 7.16 5.99 8.42
C ILE A 104 6.55 4.58 8.53
N GLY A 105 7.38 3.59 8.86
CA GLY A 105 7.06 2.18 8.82
C GLY A 105 7.11 1.61 7.40
N GLY A 106 6.98 0.29 7.30
CA GLY A 106 6.81 -0.38 6.02
C GLY A 106 5.41 -0.15 5.46
N LEU A 107 5.30 -0.09 4.14
CA LEU A 107 4.03 -0.26 3.47
C LEU A 107 3.75 -1.76 3.39
N SER A 108 2.59 -2.19 3.87
CA SER A 108 2.11 -3.51 3.49
C SER A 108 1.83 -3.50 1.99
N TYR A 109 1.94 -4.67 1.36
CA TYR A 109 1.55 -4.86 -0.03
C TYR A 109 0.12 -4.33 -0.30
N ILE A 110 -0.77 -4.47 0.70
CA ILE A 110 -2.15 -3.98 0.71
C ILE A 110 -2.22 -2.45 0.58
N ASN A 111 -1.22 -1.69 1.01
CA ASN A 111 -1.24 -0.21 1.05
C ASN A 111 -0.34 0.46 0.01
N SER A 112 0.38 -0.33 -0.80
CA SER A 112 1.23 0.18 -1.89
C SER A 112 0.45 1.00 -2.92
N TYR A 113 -0.86 0.74 -3.06
CA TYR A 113 -1.73 1.50 -3.96
C TYR A 113 -1.95 2.95 -3.52
N LEU A 114 -1.84 3.24 -2.21
CA LEU A 114 -2.04 4.59 -1.67
C LEU A 114 -1.07 5.60 -2.28
N LEU A 115 0.05 5.12 -2.83
CA LEU A 115 1.07 5.95 -3.44
C LEU A 115 0.99 5.97 -4.97
N LYS A 116 0.68 4.84 -5.62
CA LYS A 116 0.55 4.77 -7.08
C LYS A 116 -0.60 5.62 -7.63
N ASP A 117 -1.68 5.70 -6.88
CA ASP A 117 -2.91 6.37 -7.29
C ASP A 117 -2.98 7.84 -6.84
N LYS A 118 -1.85 8.38 -6.34
CA LYS A 118 -1.69 9.79 -5.91
C LYS A 118 -2.80 10.23 -4.94
N TYR A 119 -2.86 9.58 -3.78
CA TYR A 119 -3.80 9.95 -2.71
C TYR A 119 -3.26 11.05 -1.77
N PHE A 120 -2.00 11.43 -1.92
CA PHE A 120 -1.37 12.53 -1.22
C PHE A 120 -0.39 13.25 -2.14
N VAL A 121 0.01 14.46 -1.75
CA VAL A 121 1.05 15.28 -2.39
C VAL A 121 2.00 15.82 -1.35
N ILE A 122 3.22 16.17 -1.77
CA ILE A 122 4.21 16.86 -0.93
C ILE A 122 4.45 18.26 -1.49
N GLU A 123 4.03 19.28 -0.74
CA GLU A 123 4.23 20.68 -1.08
C GLU A 123 4.88 21.41 0.10
N ASN A 124 5.95 22.17 -0.15
CA ASN A 124 6.69 22.90 0.88
C ASN A 124 7.09 22.03 2.10
N ASN A 125 7.55 20.79 1.86
CA ASN A 125 7.89 19.82 2.90
C ASN A 125 6.69 19.48 3.83
N ILE A 126 5.47 19.55 3.32
CA ILE A 126 4.27 19.11 4.03
C ILE A 126 3.54 18.11 3.14
N VAL A 127 3.27 16.93 3.69
CA VAL A 127 2.43 15.93 3.04
C VAL A 127 0.98 16.22 3.36
N THR A 128 0.16 16.32 2.32
CA THR A 128 -1.28 16.51 2.45
C THR A 128 -2.05 15.51 1.60
N ILE A 129 -3.25 15.12 2.06
CA ILE A 129 -4.14 14.24 1.31
C ILE A 129 -4.72 15.04 0.14
N THR A 130 -4.72 14.45 -1.06
CA THR A 130 -5.28 15.11 -2.24
C THR A 130 -6.80 15.32 -2.10
N PRO A 131 -7.37 16.42 -2.63
CA PRO A 131 -8.79 16.72 -2.49
C PRO A 131 -9.74 15.65 -3.07
N ASP A 132 -9.30 14.90 -4.07
CA ASP A 132 -10.10 13.87 -4.74
C ASP A 132 -9.99 12.47 -4.11
N THR A 133 -9.25 12.34 -3.01
CA THR A 133 -9.00 11.07 -2.32
C THR A 133 -10.27 10.35 -1.91
N ASP A 134 -11.24 11.06 -1.32
CA ASP A 134 -12.49 10.48 -0.84
C ASP A 134 -13.26 9.83 -2.00
N LYS A 135 -13.36 10.54 -3.13
CA LYS A 135 -13.98 10.05 -4.36
C LYS A 135 -13.22 8.84 -4.94
N LYS A 136 -11.88 8.91 -5.00
CA LYS A 136 -11.04 7.81 -5.51
C LYS A 136 -11.15 6.55 -4.63
N LEU A 137 -11.09 6.68 -3.31
CA LEU A 137 -11.26 5.56 -2.39
C LEU A 137 -12.67 4.99 -2.50
N ARG A 138 -13.69 5.84 -2.55
CA ARG A 138 -15.08 5.38 -2.71
C ARG A 138 -15.26 4.59 -4.00
N GLU A 139 -14.74 5.07 -5.13
CA GLU A 139 -14.76 4.34 -6.42
C GLU A 139 -13.92 3.04 -6.39
N ARG A 140 -12.88 2.97 -5.55
CA ARG A 140 -12.05 1.76 -5.38
C ARG A 140 -12.83 0.66 -4.66
N PHE A 141 -13.58 1.02 -3.62
CA PHE A 141 -14.35 0.09 -2.78
C PHE A 141 -15.81 -0.04 -3.22
N THR A 142 -16.17 0.52 -4.37
CA THR A 142 -17.48 0.36 -4.99
C THR A 142 -17.41 -0.64 -6.15
N TYR A 143 -18.30 -1.62 -6.10
CA TYR A 143 -18.46 -2.65 -7.12
C TYR A 143 -19.67 -2.36 -7.98
N TYR A 144 -19.50 -2.49 -9.29
CA TYR A 144 -20.51 -2.18 -10.29
C TYR A 144 -20.79 -3.37 -11.21
N ALA A 145 -22.04 -3.49 -11.66
CA ALA A 145 -22.45 -4.32 -12.77
C ALA A 145 -22.22 -3.57 -14.08
N GLU A 146 -21.68 -4.25 -15.08
CA GLU A 146 -21.65 -3.78 -16.46
C GLU A 146 -22.98 -4.12 -17.16
N THR A 147 -23.69 -5.17 -16.71
CA THR A 147 -24.96 -5.62 -17.31
C THR A 147 -26.06 -5.91 -16.28
N GLU A 148 -27.32 -5.85 -16.73
CA GLU A 148 -28.50 -6.30 -15.95
C GLU A 148 -28.40 -7.76 -15.51
N LYS A 149 -27.76 -8.61 -16.34
CA LYS A 149 -27.58 -10.03 -16.02
C LYS A 149 -26.64 -10.22 -14.84
N GLU A 150 -25.54 -9.47 -14.80
CA GLU A 150 -24.60 -9.48 -13.67
C GLU A 150 -25.25 -8.98 -12.39
N LYS A 151 -26.07 -7.91 -12.48
CA LYS A 151 -26.83 -7.40 -11.33
C LYS A 151 -27.79 -8.46 -10.79
N LYS A 152 -28.61 -9.06 -11.65
CA LYS A 152 -29.53 -10.15 -11.24
C LYS A 152 -28.80 -11.33 -10.62
N ALA A 153 -27.64 -11.71 -11.16
CA ALA A 153 -26.83 -12.78 -10.58
C ALA A 153 -26.33 -12.42 -9.18
N PHE A 154 -25.93 -11.17 -8.94
CA PHE A 154 -25.54 -10.71 -7.61
C PHE A 154 -26.71 -10.71 -6.63
N ASP A 155 -27.87 -10.19 -7.03
CA ASP A 155 -29.07 -10.16 -6.19
C ASP A 155 -29.46 -11.58 -5.72
N LEU A 156 -29.43 -12.56 -6.64
CA LEU A 156 -29.67 -13.98 -6.30
C LEU A 156 -28.66 -14.53 -5.30
N ILE A 157 -27.40 -14.11 -5.38
CA ILE A 157 -26.36 -14.58 -4.46
C ILE A 157 -26.54 -13.94 -3.08
N GLN A 158 -26.96 -12.67 -3.02
CA GLN A 158 -27.35 -12.04 -1.76
C GLN A 158 -28.51 -12.78 -1.09
N ASP A 159 -29.53 -13.18 -1.86
CA ASP A 159 -30.65 -13.97 -1.35
C ASP A 159 -30.18 -15.33 -0.81
N ILE A 160 -29.32 -16.04 -1.54
CA ILE A 160 -28.73 -17.31 -1.10
C ILE A 160 -27.99 -17.12 0.22
N ILE A 161 -27.21 -16.04 0.35
CA ILE A 161 -26.44 -15.75 1.56
C ILE A 161 -27.37 -15.44 2.74
N SER A 162 -28.42 -14.65 2.52
CA SER A 162 -29.42 -14.35 3.55
C SER A 162 -30.01 -15.64 4.10
N ASN A 163 -30.44 -16.55 3.21
CA ASN A 163 -31.02 -17.83 3.59
C ASN A 163 -30.02 -18.73 4.34
N LEU A 164 -28.74 -18.76 3.93
CA LEU A 164 -27.70 -19.51 4.63
C LEU A 164 -27.42 -18.96 6.04
N ASN A 165 -27.47 -17.63 6.22
CA ASN A 165 -27.30 -17.00 7.52
C ASN A 165 -28.50 -17.28 8.44
N GLU A 166 -29.72 -17.24 7.93
CA GLU A 166 -30.93 -17.59 8.70
C GLU A 166 -30.89 -19.05 9.15
N LEU A 167 -30.55 -19.98 8.24
CA LEU A 167 -30.36 -21.40 8.58
C LEU A 167 -29.28 -21.60 9.65
N LYS A 168 -28.21 -20.80 9.63
CA LYS A 168 -27.16 -20.84 10.65
C LYS A 168 -27.69 -20.39 12.01
N GLU A 169 -28.44 -19.30 12.08
CA GLU A 169 -29.07 -18.83 13.33
C GLU A 169 -30.01 -19.87 13.91
N MET A 170 -30.75 -20.59 13.06
CA MET A 170 -31.65 -21.66 13.47
C MET A 170 -30.93 -22.93 13.98
N THR A 171 -29.73 -23.23 13.46
CA THR A 171 -29.05 -24.52 13.70
C THR A 171 -27.88 -24.44 14.70
N GLY A 172 -27.40 -23.24 15.04
CA GLY A 172 -26.30 -23.04 15.98
C GLY A 172 -24.92 -23.48 15.47
N ALA A 173 -24.78 -23.71 14.16
CA ALA A 173 -23.54 -24.20 13.55
C ALA A 173 -22.41 -23.15 13.56
N GLY A 174 -21.18 -23.63 13.79
CA GLY A 174 -19.94 -22.86 13.73
C GLY A 174 -19.70 -22.27 12.33
N THR A 175 -19.30 -21.02 12.31
CA THR A 175 -19.16 -20.08 11.18
C THR A 175 -18.89 -20.67 9.79
N THR A 176 -19.81 -20.43 8.85
CA THR A 176 -19.49 -20.30 7.42
C THR A 176 -19.02 -18.87 7.15
N GLU A 177 -17.73 -18.67 6.90
CA GLU A 177 -17.19 -17.34 6.58
C GLU A 177 -17.54 -16.94 5.13
N ILE A 178 -18.46 -15.98 5.06
CA ILE A 178 -19.12 -15.39 3.88
C ILE A 178 -18.12 -14.90 2.81
N GLU A 179 -16.94 -14.44 3.22
CA GLU A 179 -15.88 -13.92 2.35
C GLU A 179 -15.33 -14.99 1.39
N LYS A 180 -15.51 -16.28 1.69
CA LYS A 180 -15.01 -17.37 0.85
C LYS A 180 -15.86 -17.57 -0.40
N LEU A 181 -17.12 -17.13 -0.47
CA LEU A 181 -17.96 -17.36 -1.66
C LEU A 181 -17.66 -16.41 -2.82
N TYR A 182 -17.05 -15.28 -2.51
CA TYR A 182 -16.68 -14.26 -3.48
C TYR A 182 -15.17 -14.30 -3.73
N ASN A 183 -14.76 -14.03 -4.97
CA ASN A 183 -13.40 -13.62 -5.22
C ASN A 183 -13.47 -12.26 -5.91
N PHE A 184 -13.36 -11.21 -5.10
CA PHE A 184 -13.12 -9.88 -5.63
C PHE A 184 -11.67 -9.89 -6.09
N ASP A 185 -11.45 -9.85 -7.40
CA ASP A 185 -10.12 -9.79 -7.98
C ASP A 185 -9.49 -8.46 -7.51
N TYR A 186 -8.75 -8.51 -6.39
CA TYR A 186 -8.11 -7.35 -5.74
C TYR A 186 -7.11 -6.65 -6.69
N TYR A 187 -6.79 -7.27 -7.82
CA TYR A 187 -5.77 -6.88 -8.77
C TYR A 187 -6.36 -6.41 -10.10
N GLY A 188 -6.92 -5.21 -10.10
CA GLY A 188 -7.00 -4.35 -11.29
C GLY A 188 -8.02 -4.70 -12.37
N ASN A 189 -8.64 -5.89 -12.32
CA ASN A 189 -9.78 -6.22 -13.16
C ASN A 189 -11.05 -6.20 -12.32
N LYS A 190 -11.76 -5.06 -12.33
CA LYS A 190 -13.05 -4.84 -11.65
C LYS A 190 -14.18 -5.73 -12.21
N LYS A 191 -13.99 -7.04 -12.29
CA LYS A 191 -14.99 -8.02 -12.71
C LYS A 191 -15.28 -8.95 -11.55
N TYR A 192 -16.50 -8.88 -11.08
CA TYR A 192 -17.07 -9.85 -10.16
C TYR A 192 -16.93 -11.26 -10.76
N LYS A 193 -16.26 -12.17 -10.04
CA LYS A 193 -16.15 -13.59 -10.42
C LYS A 193 -16.60 -14.45 -9.24
N ILE A 194 -17.58 -15.31 -9.49
CA ILE A 194 -18.03 -16.30 -8.52
C ILE A 194 -16.96 -17.38 -8.41
N ASN A 195 -16.47 -17.62 -7.19
CA ASN A 195 -15.55 -18.73 -6.95
C ASN A 195 -16.32 -20.04 -6.79
N ILE A 196 -16.56 -20.74 -7.90
CA ILE A 196 -17.32 -21.99 -7.96
C ILE A 196 -16.73 -23.07 -7.03
N LYS A 197 -15.41 -23.08 -6.79
CA LYS A 197 -14.77 -24.06 -5.91
C LYS A 197 -15.21 -23.89 -4.46
N ASN A 198 -15.28 -22.65 -3.99
CA ASN A 198 -15.70 -22.34 -2.63
C ASN A 198 -17.22 -22.55 -2.47
N PHE A 199 -18.00 -22.24 -3.51
CA PHE A 199 -19.44 -22.54 -3.52
C PHE A 199 -19.74 -24.04 -3.34
N LYS A 200 -18.97 -24.92 -4.00
CA LYS A 200 -19.14 -26.39 -3.89
C LYS A 200 -18.76 -26.98 -2.52
N GLN A 201 -17.91 -26.32 -1.73
CA GLN A 201 -17.50 -26.80 -0.41
C GLN A 201 -18.56 -26.54 0.67
N ILE A 202 -19.37 -25.50 0.50
CA ILE A 202 -20.39 -25.08 1.47
C ILE A 202 -21.72 -25.81 1.21
N SER A 203 -21.92 -26.33 0.00
CA SER A 203 -23.14 -27.02 -0.44
C SER A 203 -23.11 -28.55 -0.25
N LYS A 204 -22.23 -29.10 0.60
CA LYS A 204 -22.16 -30.52 0.95
C LYS A 204 -22.37 -30.70 2.45
#